data_AF-A0A953WHS4-F1
#
_entry.id   AF-A0A953WHS4-F1
#
_cell.length_a   1.000
_cell.length_b   1.000
_cell.length_c   1.000
_cell.angle_alpha   90.00
_cell.angle_beta   90.00
_cell.angle_gamma   90.00
#
_symmetry.space_group_name_H-M   'P 1'
#
loop_
_entity.id
_entity.type
_entity.pdbx_description
1 polymer ?
#
loop_
_entity_poly.entity_id
_entity_poly.type
_entity_poly.pdbx_seq_one_letter_code
_entity_poly.pdbx_strand_id
1 'polypeptide(L)'
;MTTVTNPQESDDKAALHKRQLTDKERAAIEKTLGEPVMSPFNDRAERFRRNLIVVSFVMIGYKLSGATLETFEPFGLRFSHIDLSSIDLLLILLGAYQVVNFLWVSADTMMELRNRITGTRLAFVTVGKFSGEHGDYPDDPRQSSLMTWWKHEAPKIGALGNMADTVIAKIDAADAVLKEKDAGTLPNLNNFHQALGGVKNDLMALRRQVEDAEKTFKSQRIPVSLERYERWFRVFAWSQIARAAILDFLVPLGLFVAGVIILLIM
;
A
#
# COMPACT_ATOMS: atom_id res chain seq x y z
N MET A 1 58.39 -15.76 -6.35
CA MET A 1 57.54 -15.65 -5.15
C MET A 1 56.09 -15.82 -5.59
N THR A 2 55.58 -17.03 -5.43
CA THR A 2 54.19 -17.40 -5.73
C THR A 2 53.31 -16.83 -4.62
N THR A 3 52.44 -15.88 -4.96
CA THR A 3 51.39 -15.38 -4.08
C THR A 3 50.41 -16.52 -3.83
N VAL A 4 50.48 -17.11 -2.64
CA VAL A 4 49.47 -18.02 -2.11
C VAL A 4 48.23 -17.16 -1.82
N THR A 5 47.30 -17.08 -2.75
CA THR A 5 45.96 -16.57 -2.48
C THR A 5 45.26 -17.58 -1.58
N ASN A 6 44.97 -17.17 -0.35
CA ASN A 6 44.26 -17.96 0.64
C ASN A 6 42.87 -18.35 0.09
N PRO A 7 42.54 -19.65 -0.08
CA PRO A 7 41.27 -20.11 -0.64
C PRO A 7 40.04 -19.57 0.10
N GLN A 8 40.16 -19.33 1.42
CA GLN A 8 39.04 -18.80 2.23
C GLN A 8 38.61 -17.38 1.84
N GLU A 9 39.53 -16.53 1.37
CA GLU A 9 39.19 -15.13 1.01
C GLU A 9 38.49 -15.02 -0.35
N SER A 10 38.71 -16.01 -1.21
CA SER A 10 37.99 -16.21 -2.48
C SER A 10 36.56 -16.68 -2.23
N ASP A 11 36.39 -17.62 -1.30
CA ASP A 11 35.09 -18.21 -0.99
C ASP A 11 34.17 -17.23 -0.22
N ASP A 12 34.73 -16.39 0.66
CA ASP A 12 33.96 -15.34 1.37
C ASP A 12 33.47 -14.22 0.43
N LYS A 13 34.27 -13.84 -0.59
CA LYS A 13 33.87 -12.85 -1.59
C LYS A 13 32.81 -13.40 -2.55
N ALA A 14 32.81 -14.71 -2.82
CA ALA A 14 31.75 -15.37 -3.58
C ALA A 14 30.45 -15.54 -2.76
N ALA A 15 30.55 -15.72 -1.44
CA ALA A 15 29.41 -15.86 -0.54
C ALA A 15 28.58 -14.55 -0.38
N LEU A 16 29.24 -13.39 -0.44
CA LEU A 16 28.57 -12.08 -0.37
C LEU A 16 27.69 -11.76 -1.58
N HIS A 17 27.98 -12.33 -2.76
CA HIS A 17 27.27 -12.01 -4.01
C HIS A 17 25.93 -12.76 -4.19
N LYS A 18 25.65 -13.73 -3.31
CA LYS A 18 24.36 -14.43 -3.19
C LYS A 18 24.14 -14.84 -1.74
N ARG A 19 23.97 -13.88 -0.82
CA ARG A 19 23.29 -14.21 0.44
C ARG A 19 21.84 -14.54 0.08
N GLN A 20 21.60 -15.79 -0.27
CA GLN A 20 20.25 -16.33 -0.37
C GLN A 20 19.68 -16.19 1.04
N LEU A 21 18.63 -15.37 1.16
CA LEU A 21 17.83 -15.30 2.38
C LEU A 21 17.60 -16.72 2.87
N THR A 22 18.01 -17.01 4.10
CA THR A 22 17.79 -18.32 4.72
C THR A 22 16.29 -18.60 4.72
N ASP A 23 15.88 -19.86 4.65
CA ASP A 23 14.45 -20.19 4.64
C ASP A 23 13.72 -19.62 5.86
N LYS A 24 14.43 -19.43 6.98
CA LYS A 24 13.93 -18.73 8.17
C LYS A 24 13.73 -17.22 7.95
N GLU A 25 14.68 -16.54 7.30
CA GLU A 25 14.54 -15.12 6.95
C GLU A 25 13.45 -14.93 5.89
N ARG A 26 13.36 -15.81 4.87
CA ARG A 26 12.28 -15.80 3.88
C ARG A 26 10.93 -16.03 4.53
N ALA A 27 10.80 -17.05 5.37
CA ALA A 27 9.56 -17.32 6.09
C ALA A 27 9.20 -16.19 7.06
N ALA A 28 10.19 -15.52 7.68
CA ALA A 28 9.96 -14.35 8.51
C ALA A 28 9.45 -13.16 7.67
N ILE A 29 10.08 -12.90 6.53
CA ILE A 29 9.69 -11.85 5.57
C ILE A 29 8.31 -12.15 4.96
N GLU A 30 8.03 -13.38 4.55
CA GLU A 30 6.72 -13.81 4.07
C GLU A 30 5.65 -13.69 5.17
N LYS A 31 6.03 -13.97 6.42
CA LYS A 31 5.15 -13.79 7.59
C LYS A 31 4.91 -12.30 7.93
N THR A 32 5.87 -11.40 7.69
CA THR A 32 5.67 -9.93 7.85
C THR A 32 4.98 -9.29 6.65
N LEU A 33 5.27 -9.74 5.42
CA LEU A 33 4.52 -9.40 4.20
C LEU A 33 3.09 -9.94 4.25
N GLY A 34 2.85 -10.92 5.13
CA GLY A 34 1.55 -11.22 5.70
C GLY A 34 0.62 -11.93 4.74
N GLU A 35 0.22 -13.14 5.13
CA GLU A 35 -1.02 -13.75 4.65
C GLU A 35 -2.13 -12.69 4.54
N PRO A 36 -2.93 -12.69 3.46
CA PRO A 36 -3.91 -11.65 3.19
C PRO A 36 -4.81 -11.46 4.42
N VAL A 37 -4.58 -10.38 5.17
CA VAL A 37 -5.46 -9.98 6.27
C VAL A 37 -6.73 -9.51 5.60
N MET A 38 -7.73 -10.39 5.54
CA MET A 38 -9.07 -10.05 5.10
C MET A 38 -9.56 -8.93 6.01
N SER A 39 -9.49 -7.70 5.51
CA SER A 39 -10.13 -6.59 6.18
C SER A 39 -11.62 -6.93 6.25
N PRO A 40 -12.27 -6.78 7.41
CA PRO A 40 -13.72 -6.77 7.42
C PRO A 40 -14.19 -5.73 6.41
N PHE A 41 -15.34 -6.02 5.80
CA PHE A 41 -16.04 -5.06 4.96
C PHE A 41 -16.10 -3.72 5.69
N ASN A 42 -15.79 -2.63 4.99
CA ASN A 42 -15.98 -1.29 5.54
C ASN A 42 -17.43 -1.14 6.04
N ASP A 43 -17.66 -0.37 7.11
CA ASP A 43 -18.99 -0.13 7.70
C ASP A 43 -20.08 0.14 6.66
N ARG A 44 -19.72 0.86 5.59
CA ARG A 44 -20.60 1.15 4.45
C ARG A 44 -20.99 -0.11 3.68
N ALA A 45 -20.03 -0.98 3.37
CA ALA A 45 -20.26 -2.25 2.68
C ALA A 45 -21.18 -3.17 3.50
N GLU A 46 -20.99 -3.20 4.83
CA GLU A 46 -21.88 -3.94 5.70
C GLU A 46 -23.31 -3.39 5.69
N ARG A 47 -23.49 -2.06 5.65
CA ARG A 47 -24.81 -1.44 5.54
C ARG A 47 -25.51 -1.85 4.24
N PHE A 48 -24.83 -1.78 3.10
CA PHE A 48 -25.42 -2.21 1.82
C PHE A 48 -25.74 -3.70 1.80
N ARG A 49 -24.87 -4.56 2.36
CA ARG A 49 -25.16 -5.99 2.52
C ARG A 49 -26.42 -6.21 3.37
N ARG A 50 -26.52 -5.56 4.53
CA ARG A 50 -27.69 -5.66 5.43
C ARG A 50 -28.97 -5.17 4.74
N ASN A 51 -28.90 -4.01 4.08
CA ASN A 51 -30.04 -3.44 3.36
C ASN A 51 -30.50 -4.34 2.21
N LEU A 52 -29.56 -4.90 1.44
CA LEU A 52 -29.87 -5.83 0.37
C LEU A 52 -30.61 -7.06 0.90
N ILE A 53 -30.10 -7.67 1.98
CA ILE A 53 -30.75 -8.82 2.63
C ILE A 53 -32.17 -8.46 3.08
N VAL A 54 -32.35 -7.33 3.77
CA VAL A 54 -33.67 -6.88 4.25
C VAL A 54 -34.63 -6.64 3.08
N VAL A 55 -34.20 -5.91 2.05
CA VAL A 55 -35.03 -5.63 0.86
C VAL A 55 -35.39 -6.94 0.15
N SER A 56 -34.46 -7.87 -0.01
CA SER A 56 -34.74 -9.18 -0.61
C SER A 56 -35.78 -9.97 0.20
N PHE A 57 -35.67 -9.99 1.54
CA PHE A 57 -36.69 -10.62 2.39
C PHE A 57 -38.05 -9.96 2.25
N VAL A 58 -38.12 -8.62 2.20
CA VAL A 58 -39.37 -7.88 2.00
C VAL A 58 -39.98 -8.21 0.64
N MET A 59 -39.19 -8.25 -0.43
CA MET A 59 -39.67 -8.60 -1.77
C MET A 59 -40.23 -10.02 -1.83
N ILE A 60 -39.52 -11.00 -1.26
CA ILE A 60 -39.97 -12.40 -1.20
C ILE A 60 -41.24 -12.51 -0.37
N GLY A 61 -41.27 -11.91 0.83
CA GLY A 61 -42.43 -11.93 1.72
C GLY A 61 -43.66 -11.29 1.08
N TYR A 62 -43.49 -10.13 0.42
CA TYR A 62 -44.54 -9.45 -0.32
C TYR A 62 -45.14 -10.35 -1.42
N LYS A 63 -44.30 -10.95 -2.27
CA LYS A 63 -44.79 -11.83 -3.35
C LYS A 63 -45.41 -13.13 -2.85
N LEU A 64 -44.87 -13.73 -1.79
CA LEU A 64 -45.41 -14.97 -1.22
C LEU A 64 -46.69 -14.76 -0.41
N SER A 65 -46.86 -13.59 0.20
CA SER A 65 -48.05 -13.29 1.01
C SER A 65 -49.34 -13.22 0.20
N GLY A 66 -49.25 -13.06 -1.13
CA GLY A 66 -50.42 -12.82 -1.98
C GLY A 66 -51.19 -11.56 -1.59
N ALA A 67 -50.54 -10.60 -0.92
CA ALA A 67 -51.19 -9.41 -0.38
C ALA A 67 -51.97 -8.64 -1.45
N THR A 68 -53.29 -8.59 -1.28
CA THR A 68 -54.19 -7.75 -2.05
C THR A 68 -54.35 -6.41 -1.32
N LEU A 69 -54.26 -5.29 -2.05
CA LEU A 69 -54.44 -3.96 -1.48
C LEU A 69 -55.93 -3.65 -1.31
N GLU A 70 -56.53 -4.14 -0.22
CA GLU A 70 -57.80 -3.60 0.24
C GLU A 70 -57.53 -2.34 1.08
N THR A 71 -57.37 -1.19 0.42
CA THR A 71 -57.18 0.14 1.03
C THR A 71 -56.02 0.24 2.03
N PHE A 72 -54.87 0.67 1.54
CA PHE A 72 -53.71 0.97 2.39
C PHE A 72 -53.85 2.38 2.99
N GLU A 73 -53.95 2.47 4.32
CA GLU A 73 -53.98 3.75 5.09
C GLU A 73 -52.71 3.95 5.93
N PRO A 74 -51.53 4.17 5.34
CA PRO A 74 -50.38 4.60 6.11
C PRO A 74 -50.60 6.06 6.53
N PHE A 75 -50.41 6.35 7.83
CA PHE A 75 -50.54 7.70 8.41
C PHE A 75 -51.91 8.38 8.21
N GLY A 76 -52.99 7.61 8.05
CA GLY A 76 -54.36 8.14 7.92
C GLY A 76 -54.70 8.72 6.54
N LEU A 77 -53.82 8.54 5.55
CA LEU A 77 -54.08 8.90 4.16
C LEU A 77 -54.69 7.70 3.43
N ARG A 78 -55.94 7.84 2.95
CA ARG A 78 -56.60 6.83 2.13
C ARG A 78 -56.04 6.86 0.71
N PHE A 79 -55.19 5.90 0.38
CA PHE A 79 -54.77 5.69 -0.99
C PHE A 79 -55.77 4.77 -1.69
N SER A 80 -56.63 5.35 -2.53
CA SER A 80 -57.69 4.64 -3.24
C SER A 80 -57.22 4.01 -4.57
N HIS A 81 -56.04 4.39 -5.09
CA HIS A 81 -55.54 4.01 -6.42
C HIS A 81 -54.03 3.68 -6.40
N ILE A 82 -53.58 2.76 -5.54
CA ILE A 82 -52.22 2.20 -5.68
C ILE A 82 -52.33 0.94 -6.54
N ASP A 83 -51.79 1.02 -7.75
CA ASP A 83 -51.64 -0.15 -8.61
C ASP A 83 -50.52 -1.06 -8.08
N LEU A 84 -50.80 -2.37 -7.97
CA LEU A 84 -49.80 -3.37 -7.57
C LEU A 84 -48.60 -3.37 -8.53
N SER A 85 -48.84 -3.07 -9.81
CA SER A 85 -47.78 -2.97 -10.82
C SER A 85 -46.77 -1.86 -10.49
N SER A 86 -47.21 -0.75 -9.89
CA SER A 86 -46.31 0.34 -9.49
C SER A 86 -45.45 -0.03 -8.28
N ILE A 87 -46.01 -0.77 -7.31
CA ILE A 87 -45.24 -1.28 -6.15
C ILE A 87 -44.20 -2.29 -6.61
N ASP A 88 -44.57 -3.21 -7.50
CA ASP A 88 -43.65 -4.19 -8.09
C ASP A 88 -42.47 -3.49 -8.77
N LEU A 89 -42.75 -2.50 -9.62
CA LEU A 89 -41.71 -1.72 -10.30
C LEU A 89 -40.79 -1.00 -9.31
N LEU A 90 -41.36 -0.38 -8.27
CA LEU A 90 -40.59 0.34 -7.25
C LEU A 90 -39.68 -0.59 -6.45
N LEU A 91 -40.17 -1.77 -6.06
CA LEU A 91 -39.38 -2.78 -5.38
C LEU A 91 -38.26 -3.33 -6.27
N ILE A 92 -38.52 -3.54 -7.56
CA ILE A 92 -37.49 -3.95 -8.53
C ILE A 92 -36.42 -2.87 -8.67
N LEU A 93 -36.80 -1.59 -8.83
CA LEU A 93 -35.85 -0.48 -8.94
C LEU A 93 -35.00 -0.33 -7.67
N LEU A 94 -35.62 -0.42 -6.49
CA LEU A 94 -34.93 -0.39 -5.21
C LEU A 94 -33.95 -1.56 -5.08
N GLY A 95 -34.39 -2.78 -5.40
CA GLY A 95 -33.55 -3.98 -5.39
C GLY A 95 -32.36 -3.87 -6.34
N ALA A 96 -32.60 -3.43 -7.58
CA ALA A 96 -31.56 -3.22 -8.58
C ALA A 96 -30.52 -2.20 -8.10
N TYR A 97 -30.94 -1.08 -7.52
CA TYR A 97 -30.04 -0.09 -6.93
C TYR A 97 -29.17 -0.68 -5.81
N GLN A 98 -29.76 -1.47 -4.90
CA GLN A 98 -29.00 -2.11 -3.81
C GLN A 98 -27.99 -3.13 -4.34
N VAL A 99 -28.35 -3.91 -5.36
CA VAL A 99 -27.45 -4.90 -5.99
C VAL A 99 -26.26 -4.19 -6.65
N VAL A 100 -26.51 -3.14 -7.44
CA VAL A 100 -25.43 -2.37 -8.09
C VAL A 100 -24.47 -1.79 -7.06
N ASN A 101 -24.99 -1.19 -5.98
CA ASN A 101 -24.17 -0.68 -4.89
C ASN A 101 -23.33 -1.78 -4.23
N PHE A 102 -23.96 -2.91 -3.90
CA PHE A 102 -23.28 -4.01 -3.24
C PHE A 102 -22.16 -4.62 -4.11
N LEU A 103 -22.43 -4.84 -5.40
CA LEU A 103 -21.44 -5.35 -6.35
C LEU A 103 -20.28 -4.39 -6.53
N TRP A 104 -20.55 -3.09 -6.67
CA TRP A 104 -19.49 -2.08 -6.80
C TRP A 104 -18.60 -2.02 -5.57
N VAL A 105 -19.20 -1.96 -4.37
CA VAL A 105 -18.45 -1.93 -3.11
C VAL A 105 -17.67 -3.23 -2.88
N SER A 106 -18.20 -4.37 -3.31
CA SER A 106 -17.48 -5.65 -3.27
C SER A 106 -16.27 -5.64 -4.21
N ALA A 107 -16.43 -5.11 -5.43
CA ALA A 107 -15.33 -4.94 -6.39
C ALA A 107 -14.23 -4.01 -5.85
N ASP A 108 -14.61 -2.88 -5.25
CA ASP A 108 -13.68 -1.97 -4.58
C ASP A 108 -12.92 -2.68 -3.44
N THR A 109 -13.61 -3.50 -2.65
CA THR A 109 -12.98 -4.29 -1.56
C THR A 109 -11.96 -5.28 -2.12
N MET A 110 -12.26 -5.95 -3.24
CA MET A 110 -11.30 -6.85 -3.91
C MET A 110 -10.07 -6.10 -4.45
N MET A 111 -10.27 -4.90 -5.00
CA MET A 111 -9.16 -4.04 -5.43
C MET A 111 -8.31 -3.55 -4.25
N GLU A 112 -8.94 -3.18 -3.12
CA GLU A 112 -8.26 -2.82 -1.88
C GLU A 112 -7.38 -3.99 -1.40
N LEU A 113 -7.94 -5.20 -1.33
CA LEU A 113 -7.20 -6.41 -0.92
C LEU A 113 -5.99 -6.65 -1.82
N ARG A 114 -6.15 -6.51 -3.15
CA ARG A 114 -5.05 -6.70 -4.09
C ARG A 114 -3.91 -5.72 -3.86
N ASN A 115 -4.21 -4.45 -3.57
CA ASN A 115 -3.18 -3.46 -3.26
C ASN A 115 -2.50 -3.79 -1.90
N ARG A 116 -3.27 -4.28 -0.92
CA ARG A 116 -2.76 -4.64 0.42
C ARG A 116 -1.93 -5.92 0.49
N ILE A 117 -2.04 -6.85 -0.47
CA ILE A 117 -1.14 -8.03 -0.57
C ILE A 117 0.34 -7.60 -0.67
N THR A 118 0.61 -6.37 -1.08
CA THR A 118 1.97 -5.82 -1.17
C THR A 118 2.40 -4.99 0.05
N GLY A 119 1.53 -4.84 1.04
CA GLY A 119 1.81 -4.11 2.29
C GLY A 119 2.28 -5.05 3.40
N THR A 120 2.87 -4.50 4.46
CA THR A 120 3.28 -5.27 5.63
C THR A 120 2.15 -5.37 6.66
N ARG A 121 2.14 -6.45 7.45
CA ARG A 121 1.18 -6.63 8.54
C ARG A 121 1.15 -5.42 9.48
N LEU A 122 -0.05 -5.12 10.00
CA LEU A 122 -0.30 -4.32 11.19
C LEU A 122 0.65 -4.72 12.34
N ALA A 123 1.79 -4.04 12.45
CA ALA A 123 2.49 -3.93 13.71
C ALA A 123 1.69 -2.92 14.53
N PHE A 124 0.76 -3.41 15.36
CA PHE A 124 0.04 -2.55 16.30
C PHE A 124 1.08 -1.73 17.07
N VAL A 125 0.95 -0.41 16.99
CA VAL A 125 1.86 0.60 17.56
C VAL A 125 1.75 0.58 19.08
N THR A 126 2.15 -0.52 19.72
CA THR A 126 2.13 -0.66 21.18
C THR A 126 3.54 -0.62 21.77
N VAL A 127 4.59 -0.84 20.97
CA VAL A 127 5.98 -0.81 21.44
C VAL A 127 6.91 -0.16 20.40
N GLY A 128 6.75 1.14 20.17
CA GLY A 128 7.70 2.00 19.44
C GLY A 128 7.88 1.71 17.94
N LYS A 129 8.05 2.77 17.13
CA LYS A 129 8.42 2.70 15.70
C LYS A 129 9.79 2.00 15.41
N PHE A 130 10.38 1.35 16.41
CA PHE A 130 11.71 0.74 16.39
C PHE A 130 11.71 -0.80 16.40
N SER A 131 10.56 -1.48 16.54
CA SER A 131 10.54 -2.91 16.89
C SER A 131 10.58 -3.90 15.71
N GLY A 132 10.58 -3.48 14.46
CA GLY A 132 10.60 -4.39 13.31
C GLY A 132 11.31 -3.80 12.11
N GLU A 133 12.51 -4.29 11.85
CA GLU A 133 13.39 -3.91 10.74
C GLU A 133 12.78 -4.19 9.34
N HIS A 134 11.67 -4.95 9.29
CA HIS A 134 11.06 -5.45 8.05
C HIS A 134 9.61 -4.97 7.83
N GLY A 135 9.15 -3.97 8.60
CA GLY A 135 7.78 -3.47 8.58
C GLY A 135 7.65 -2.04 8.05
N ASP A 136 6.58 -1.75 7.33
CA ASP A 136 6.14 -0.40 6.95
C ASP A 136 5.20 0.13 8.05
N TYR A 137 5.47 1.32 8.59
CA TYR A 137 4.71 1.91 9.71
C TYR A 137 3.92 3.17 9.32
N PRO A 138 2.95 3.10 8.39
CA PRO A 138 2.07 4.22 8.10
C PRO A 138 1.10 4.48 9.26
N ASP A 139 0.69 5.73 9.43
CA ASP A 139 -0.26 6.14 10.48
C ASP A 139 -1.66 5.51 10.27
N ASP A 140 -2.02 5.19 9.02
CA ASP A 140 -3.19 4.37 8.67
C ASP A 140 -2.73 2.99 8.13
N PRO A 141 -3.10 1.89 8.80
CA PRO A 141 -2.82 0.52 8.35
C PRO A 141 -3.31 0.16 6.94
N ARG A 142 -4.30 0.90 6.41
CA ARG A 142 -4.83 0.71 5.04
C ARG A 142 -3.92 1.32 3.98
N GLN A 143 -2.95 2.15 4.38
CA GLN A 143 -1.98 2.80 3.50
C GLN A 143 -0.64 2.06 3.41
N SER A 144 -0.49 0.91 4.09
CA SER A 144 0.69 0.06 3.92
C SER A 144 0.66 -0.58 2.54
N SER A 145 1.69 -0.30 1.74
CA SER A 145 1.85 -0.84 0.40
C SER A 145 3.30 -0.75 -0.03
N LEU A 146 3.71 -1.58 -1.00
CA LEU A 146 5.05 -1.53 -1.58
C LEU A 146 5.42 -0.12 -2.08
N MET A 147 4.44 0.65 -2.58
CA MET A 147 4.67 2.01 -3.05
C MET A 147 4.97 2.97 -1.88
N THR A 148 4.29 2.82 -0.76
CA THR A 148 4.52 3.62 0.46
C THR A 148 5.93 3.35 0.98
N TRP A 149 6.27 2.08 1.15
CA TRP A 149 7.62 1.63 1.51
C TRP A 149 8.68 2.19 0.56
N TRP A 150 8.49 2.03 -0.75
CA TRP A 150 9.45 2.49 -1.76
C TRP A 150 9.69 3.99 -1.70
N LYS A 151 8.62 4.80 -1.53
CA LYS A 151 8.73 6.25 -1.39
C LYS A 151 9.54 6.67 -0.16
N HIS A 152 9.49 5.88 0.92
CA HIS A 152 10.21 6.16 2.15
C HIS A 152 11.66 5.64 2.16
N GLU A 153 11.91 4.46 1.60
CA GLU A 153 13.22 3.80 1.66
C GLU A 153 14.15 4.17 0.51
N ALA A 154 13.64 4.35 -0.72
CA ALA A 154 14.50 4.63 -1.88
C ALA A 154 15.39 5.89 -1.73
N PRO A 155 14.92 7.01 -1.13
CA PRO A 155 15.77 8.18 -0.91
C PRO A 155 16.92 7.95 0.09
N LYS A 156 16.76 7.05 1.06
CA LYS A 156 17.78 6.79 2.10
C LYS A 156 19.03 6.13 1.53
N ILE A 157 18.89 5.34 0.47
CA ILE A 157 20.00 4.68 -0.22
C ILE A 157 20.93 5.73 -0.86
N GLY A 158 20.38 6.76 -1.51
CA GLY A 158 21.18 7.86 -2.06
C GLY A 158 21.86 8.71 -0.98
N ALA A 159 21.21 8.87 0.19
CA ALA A 159 21.79 9.61 1.31
C ALA A 159 23.05 8.92 1.90
N LEU A 160 23.11 7.58 1.87
CA LEU A 160 24.29 6.82 2.31
C LEU A 160 25.53 7.11 1.44
N GLY A 161 25.35 7.27 0.13
CA GLY A 161 26.44 7.66 -0.77
C GLY A 161 27.03 9.04 -0.41
N ASN A 162 26.16 10.02 -0.15
CA ASN A 162 26.56 11.36 0.27
C ASN A 162 27.28 11.37 1.63
N MET A 163 26.85 10.51 2.56
CA MET A 163 27.52 10.34 3.85
C MET A 163 28.92 9.74 3.68
N ALA A 164 29.10 8.73 2.82
CA ALA A 164 30.40 8.16 2.51
C ALA A 164 31.36 9.21 1.94
N ASP A 165 30.89 10.05 1.00
CA ASP A 165 31.67 11.15 0.42
C ASP A 165 32.10 12.18 1.49
N THR A 166 31.21 12.49 2.42
CA THR A 166 31.52 13.40 3.54
C THR A 166 32.60 12.83 4.46
N VAL A 167 32.55 11.53 4.77
CA VAL A 167 33.55 10.88 5.63
C VAL A 167 34.89 10.77 4.92
N ILE A 168 34.91 10.43 3.63
CA ILE A 168 36.14 10.40 2.80
C ILE A 168 36.81 11.78 2.80
N ALA A 169 36.04 12.86 2.59
CA ALA A 169 36.56 14.22 2.62
C ALA A 169 37.17 14.61 3.98
N LYS A 170 36.56 14.16 5.09
CA LYS A 170 37.10 14.39 6.45
C LYS A 170 38.39 13.60 6.70
N ILE A 171 38.49 12.38 6.17
CA ILE A 171 39.74 11.59 6.24
C ILE A 171 40.85 12.27 5.44
N ASP A 172 40.54 12.79 4.25
CA ASP A 172 41.51 13.50 3.41
C ASP A 172 42.01 14.78 4.07
N ALA A 173 41.11 15.53 4.72
CA ALA A 173 41.48 16.71 5.50
C ALA A 173 42.36 16.34 6.72
N ALA A 174 42.04 15.25 7.42
CA ALA A 174 42.83 14.77 8.55
C ALA A 174 44.24 14.31 8.11
N ASP A 175 44.34 13.58 7.00
CA ASP A 175 45.60 13.10 6.43
C ASP A 175 46.49 14.28 5.98
N ALA A 176 45.90 15.34 5.42
CA ALA A 176 46.63 16.56 5.05
C ALA A 176 47.21 17.31 6.26
N VAL A 177 46.42 17.47 7.33
CA VAL A 177 46.88 18.12 8.58
C VAL A 177 48.00 17.32 9.25
N LEU A 178 47.95 15.99 9.17
CA LEU A 178 48.98 15.13 9.74
C LEU A 178 50.29 15.21 8.97
N LYS A 179 50.22 15.25 7.64
CA LYS A 179 51.39 15.48 6.76
C LYS A 179 52.05 16.84 7.01
N GLU A 180 51.26 17.87 7.30
CA GLU A 180 51.78 19.21 7.64
C GLU A 180 52.48 19.23 9.01
N LYS A 181 52.01 18.43 9.97
CA LYS A 181 52.59 18.31 11.33
C LYS A 181 53.70 17.26 11.44
N ASP A 182 54.05 16.58 10.35
CA ASP A 182 55.07 15.53 10.26
C ASP A 182 56.51 16.09 10.26
N ALA A 183 56.77 17.12 11.06
CA ALA A 183 58.11 17.65 11.32
C ALA A 183 58.86 16.79 12.37
N GLY A 184 58.78 15.46 12.25
CA GLY A 184 59.66 14.52 12.97
C GLY A 184 59.31 14.18 14.42
N THR A 185 58.15 14.58 14.94
CA THR A 185 57.84 14.49 16.39
C THR A 185 56.95 13.33 16.84
N LEU A 186 56.31 12.59 15.94
CA LEU A 186 55.32 11.57 16.31
C LEU A 186 55.82 10.14 16.00
N PRO A 187 56.29 9.37 17.00
CA PRO A 187 56.48 7.94 16.82
C PRO A 187 55.11 7.31 16.49
N ASN A 188 55.07 6.41 15.51
CA ASN A 188 53.88 5.69 15.02
C ASN A 188 53.01 6.40 13.97
N LEU A 189 53.43 7.54 13.40
CA LEU A 189 52.64 8.25 12.37
C LEU A 189 52.42 7.41 11.09
N ASN A 190 53.41 6.62 10.68
CA ASN A 190 53.29 5.72 9.51
C ASN A 190 52.18 4.67 9.69
N ASN A 191 52.05 4.08 10.88
CA ASN A 191 50.97 3.11 11.17
C ASN A 191 49.60 3.79 11.18
N PHE A 192 49.52 5.05 11.59
CA PHE A 192 48.30 5.84 11.54
C PHE A 192 47.89 6.20 10.10
N HIS A 193 48.83 6.63 9.25
CA HIS A 193 48.57 6.85 7.82
C HIS A 193 48.12 5.57 7.11
N GLN A 194 48.73 4.43 7.44
CA GLN A 194 48.32 3.14 6.89
C GLN A 194 46.90 2.74 7.34
N ALA A 195 46.56 2.96 8.62
CA ALA A 195 45.21 2.71 9.13
C ALA A 195 44.16 3.65 8.49
N LEU A 196 44.46 4.94 8.35
CA LEU A 196 43.59 5.89 7.65
C LEU A 196 43.40 5.53 6.18
N GLY A 197 44.47 5.13 5.50
CA GLY A 197 44.42 4.64 4.12
C GLY A 197 43.54 3.40 3.98
N GLY A 198 43.62 2.47 4.95
CA GLY A 198 42.73 1.31 5.04
C GLY A 198 41.25 1.73 5.16
N VAL A 199 40.92 2.57 6.13
CA VAL A 199 39.55 3.08 6.34
C VAL A 199 39.02 3.82 5.11
N LYS A 200 39.86 4.62 4.45
CA LYS A 200 39.51 5.31 3.20
C LYS A 200 39.19 4.32 2.08
N ASN A 201 40.00 3.27 1.91
CA ASN A 201 39.77 2.25 0.90
C ASN A 201 38.47 1.48 1.16
N ASP A 202 38.18 1.14 2.42
CA ASP A 202 36.94 0.48 2.82
C ASP A 202 35.71 1.36 2.55
N LEU A 203 35.80 2.67 2.85
CA LEU A 203 34.75 3.64 2.53
C LEU A 203 34.55 3.83 1.03
N MET A 204 35.61 3.80 0.22
CA MET A 204 35.50 3.83 -1.24
C MET A 204 34.85 2.55 -1.77
N ALA A 205 35.16 1.40 -1.20
CA ALA A 205 34.51 0.14 -1.55
C ALA A 205 33.01 0.19 -1.19
N LEU A 206 32.67 0.68 0.01
CA LEU A 206 31.28 0.89 0.43
C LEU A 206 30.54 1.85 -0.50
N ARG A 207 31.16 2.99 -0.88
CA ARG A 207 30.58 3.95 -1.83
C ARG A 207 30.24 3.29 -3.16
N ARG A 208 31.17 2.49 -3.73
CA ARG A 208 30.94 1.78 -4.98
C ARG A 208 29.79 0.78 -4.87
N GLN A 209 29.72 0.03 -3.76
CA GLN A 209 28.61 -0.90 -3.51
C GLN A 209 27.27 -0.17 -3.39
N VAL A 210 27.24 0.99 -2.73
CA VAL A 210 26.04 1.84 -2.64
C VAL A 210 25.65 2.38 -4.02
N GLU A 211 26.61 2.81 -4.83
CA GLU A 211 26.37 3.29 -6.19
C GLU A 211 25.84 2.18 -7.12
N ASP A 212 26.38 0.96 -7.02
CA ASP A 212 25.92 -0.19 -7.78
C ASP A 212 24.51 -0.65 -7.33
N ALA A 213 24.23 -0.58 -6.03
CA ALA A 213 22.90 -0.80 -5.50
C ALA A 213 21.93 0.28 -6.02
N GLU A 214 22.31 1.55 -5.97
CA GLU A 214 21.51 2.67 -6.49
C GLU A 214 21.22 2.52 -7.98
N LYS A 215 22.21 2.14 -8.80
CA LYS A 215 22.03 1.84 -10.23
C LYS A 215 21.08 0.67 -10.44
N THR A 216 21.16 -0.37 -9.62
CA THR A 216 20.24 -1.51 -9.66
C THR A 216 18.82 -1.09 -9.32
N PHE A 217 18.64 -0.25 -8.29
CA PHE A 217 17.33 0.25 -7.88
C PHE A 217 16.72 1.26 -8.85
N LYS A 218 17.57 2.10 -9.48
CA LYS A 218 17.19 3.04 -10.53
C LYS A 218 17.11 2.39 -11.91
N SER A 219 17.47 1.12 -12.05
CA SER A 219 17.33 0.40 -13.30
C SER A 219 15.86 0.45 -13.76
N GLN A 220 15.63 0.63 -15.07
CA GLN A 220 14.29 0.89 -15.63
C GLN A 220 13.21 -0.13 -15.21
N ARG A 221 13.61 -1.34 -14.80
CA ARG A 221 12.70 -2.40 -14.37
C ARG A 221 11.87 -2.02 -13.14
N ILE A 222 12.47 -1.45 -12.09
CA ILE A 222 11.76 -1.19 -10.84
C ILE A 222 10.74 -0.04 -10.98
N PRO A 223 11.09 1.11 -11.58
CA PRO A 223 10.11 2.16 -11.87
C PRO A 223 8.94 1.66 -12.73
N VAL A 224 9.20 0.84 -13.76
CA VAL A 224 8.14 0.28 -14.61
C VAL A 224 7.23 -0.68 -13.84
N SER A 225 7.79 -1.50 -12.94
CA SER A 225 7.00 -2.37 -12.07
C SER A 225 6.14 -1.56 -11.07
N LEU A 226 6.68 -0.48 -10.52
CA LEU A 226 5.96 0.43 -9.64
C LEU A 226 4.87 1.23 -10.38
N GLU A 227 5.11 1.63 -11.61
CA GLU A 227 4.11 2.31 -12.45
C GLU A 227 2.94 1.38 -12.79
N ARG A 228 3.22 0.10 -13.08
CA ARG A 228 2.18 -0.92 -13.26
C ARG A 228 1.35 -1.09 -12.00
N TYR A 229 1.98 -1.07 -10.83
CA TYR A 229 1.29 -1.10 -9.55
C TYR A 229 0.43 0.17 -9.34
N GLU A 230 0.98 1.35 -9.62
CA GLU A 230 0.29 2.63 -9.52
C GLU A 230 -0.94 2.72 -10.44
N ARG A 231 -0.90 2.07 -11.60
CA ARG A 231 -2.07 2.01 -12.50
C ARG A 231 -3.27 1.36 -11.81
N TRP A 232 -3.06 0.28 -11.05
CA TRP A 232 -4.14 -0.37 -10.29
C TRP A 232 -4.62 0.46 -9.12
N PHE A 233 -3.70 1.11 -8.41
CA PHE A 233 -4.06 2.06 -7.36
C PHE A 233 -4.89 3.23 -7.91
N ARG A 234 -4.52 3.78 -9.07
CA ARG A 234 -5.29 4.82 -9.78
C ARG A 234 -6.68 4.32 -10.17
N VAL A 235 -6.79 3.12 -10.74
CA VAL A 235 -8.09 2.54 -11.09
C VAL A 235 -8.97 2.39 -9.86
N PHE A 236 -8.42 1.92 -8.73
CA PHE A 236 -9.14 1.84 -7.46
C PHE A 236 -9.61 3.21 -6.97
N ALA A 237 -8.74 4.22 -6.95
CA ALA A 237 -9.10 5.58 -6.55
C ALA A 237 -10.18 6.18 -7.46
N TRP A 238 -10.05 6.01 -8.78
CA TRP A 238 -11.06 6.44 -9.74
C TRP A 238 -12.39 5.70 -9.58
N SER A 239 -12.36 4.39 -9.27
CA SER A 239 -13.57 3.60 -8.98
C SER A 239 -14.32 4.18 -7.78
N GLN A 240 -13.61 4.52 -6.70
CA GLN A 240 -14.21 5.10 -5.50
C GLN A 240 -14.85 6.46 -5.78
N ILE A 241 -14.16 7.33 -6.53
CA ILE A 241 -14.67 8.64 -6.92
C ILE A 241 -15.88 8.48 -7.86
N ALA A 242 -15.78 7.62 -8.87
CA ALA A 242 -16.86 7.35 -9.81
C ALA A 242 -18.10 6.81 -9.10
N ARG A 243 -17.93 5.88 -8.16
CA ARG A 243 -19.02 5.36 -7.33
C ARG A 243 -19.69 6.46 -6.52
N ALA A 244 -18.91 7.30 -5.85
CA ALA A 244 -19.45 8.41 -5.08
C ALA A 244 -20.21 9.41 -5.97
N ALA A 245 -19.64 9.77 -7.12
CA ALA A 245 -20.30 10.66 -8.07
C ALA A 245 -21.60 10.06 -8.63
N ILE A 246 -21.58 8.79 -9.04
CA ILE A 246 -22.73 8.15 -9.70
C ILE A 246 -23.79 7.75 -8.68
N LEU A 247 -23.44 6.95 -7.68
CA LEU A 247 -24.41 6.30 -6.78
C LEU A 247 -24.79 7.19 -5.59
N ASP A 248 -23.86 7.98 -5.07
CA ASP A 248 -24.13 8.83 -3.89
C ASP A 248 -24.67 10.22 -4.31
N PHE A 249 -24.41 10.69 -5.54
CA PHE A 249 -24.84 12.01 -6.01
C PHE A 249 -25.83 11.97 -7.19
N LEU A 250 -25.44 11.40 -8.35
CA LEU A 250 -26.28 11.43 -9.56
C LEU A 250 -27.58 10.66 -9.41
N VAL A 251 -27.56 9.47 -8.77
CA VAL A 251 -28.78 8.67 -8.60
C VAL A 251 -29.81 9.38 -7.69
N PRO A 252 -29.46 9.86 -6.48
CA PRO A 252 -30.42 10.60 -5.64
C PRO A 252 -30.95 11.87 -6.32
N LEU A 253 -30.08 12.62 -7.00
CA LEU A 253 -30.48 13.82 -7.73
C LEU A 253 -31.42 13.47 -8.88
N GLY A 254 -31.12 12.42 -9.64
CA GLY A 254 -31.95 11.94 -10.73
C GLY A 254 -33.32 11.47 -10.26
N LEU A 255 -33.40 10.73 -9.14
CA LEU A 255 -34.66 10.33 -8.53
C LEU A 255 -35.47 11.55 -8.05
N PHE A 256 -34.82 12.54 -7.46
CA PHE A 256 -35.48 13.78 -7.05
C PHE A 256 -36.08 14.53 -8.25
N VAL A 257 -35.28 14.75 -9.31
CA VAL A 257 -35.74 15.42 -10.53
C VAL A 257 -36.86 14.64 -11.21
N ALA A 258 -36.73 13.32 -11.34
CA ALA A 258 -37.77 12.47 -11.89
C ALA A 258 -39.07 12.56 -11.07
N GLY A 259 -38.97 12.55 -9.73
CA GLY A 259 -40.11 12.75 -8.85
C GLY A 259 -40.80 14.10 -9.06
N VAL A 260 -40.04 15.19 -9.16
CA VAL A 260 -40.59 16.53 -9.44
C VAL A 260 -41.27 16.57 -10.80
N ILE A 261 -40.67 16.00 -11.84
CA ILE A 261 -41.26 15.97 -13.19
C ILE A 261 -42.58 15.20 -13.17
N ILE A 262 -42.63 14.03 -12.53
CA ILE A 262 -43.85 13.23 -12.41
C ILE A 262 -44.94 14.04 -11.68
N LEU A 263 -44.60 14.75 -10.60
CA LEU A 263 -45.53 15.60 -9.85
C LEU A 263 -46.04 16.83 -10.62
N LEU A 264 -45.29 17.31 -11.62
CA LEU A 264 -45.70 18.45 -12.43
C LEU A 264 -46.53 18.05 -13.66
N ILE A 265 -46.37 16.81 -14.13
CA ILE A 265 -47.06 16.28 -15.31
C ILE A 265 -48.39 15.60 -14.94
N MET A 266 -48.45 14.93 -13.79
CA MET A 266 -49.67 14.29 -13.25
C MET A 266 -50.48 15.24 -12.40
#